data_AF-A0A355PHT9-F1
#
_entry.id   AF-A0A355PHT9-F1
#
_cell.length_a   1.000
_cell.length_b   1.000
_cell.length_c   1.000
_cell.angle_alpha   90.00
_cell.angle_beta   90.00
_cell.angle_gamma   90.00
#
_symmetry.space_group_name_H-M   'P 1'
#
loop_
_entity.id
_entity.type
_entity.pdbx_description
1 polymer ?
#
loop_
_entity_poly.entity_id
_entity_poly.type
_entity_poly.pdbx_seq_one_letter_code
_entity_poly.pdbx_strand_id
1 'polypeptide(L)' 'DEAPLTRDDVRTLQQRLNNAGYAVGTADGIMGPNTQAGLRAFQRDQGLVPDGFATQSLLERLR' A
#
# COMPACT_ATOMS: atom_id res chain seq x y z
N ASP A 1 8.07 -17.49 3.19
CA ASP A 1 7.68 -16.72 1.99
C ASP A 1 6.38 -16.02 2.24
N GLU A 2 6.32 -14.71 1.99
CA GLU A 2 5.08 -13.94 2.13
C GLU A 2 4.23 -14.14 0.86
N ALA A 3 2.97 -14.51 1.02
CA ALA A 3 2.09 -14.71 -0.13
C ALA A 3 1.93 -13.38 -0.90
N PRO A 4 1.95 -13.41 -2.24
CA PRO A 4 1.71 -12.20 -3.03
C PRO A 4 0.29 -11.69 -2.76
N LEU A 5 0.14 -10.36 -2.69
CA LEU A 5 -1.16 -9.73 -2.51
C LEU A 5 -2.10 -10.08 -3.66
N THR A 6 -3.35 -10.42 -3.32
CA THR A 6 -4.42 -10.56 -4.30
C THR A 6 -4.86 -9.18 -4.81
N ARG A 7 -5.62 -9.15 -5.90
CA ARG A 7 -6.21 -7.91 -6.41
C ARG A 7 -7.11 -7.21 -5.38
N ASP A 8 -7.80 -7.99 -4.55
CA ASP A 8 -8.66 -7.46 -3.49
C ASP A 8 -7.84 -6.91 -2.31
N ASP A 9 -6.69 -7.52 -2.02
CA ASP A 9 -5.74 -6.97 -1.05
C ASP A 9 -5.14 -5.65 -1.53
N VAL A 10 -4.77 -5.55 -2.81
CA VAL A 10 -4.29 -4.29 -3.40
C VAL A 10 -5.37 -3.22 -3.34
N ARG A 11 -6.63 -3.57 -3.59
CA ARG A 11 -7.75 -2.63 -3.46
C ARG A 11 -7.89 -2.14 -2.02
N THR A 12 -7.82 -3.06 -1.07
CA THR A 12 -7.91 -2.75 0.37
C THR A 12 -6.74 -1.85 0.78
N LEU A 13 -5.52 -2.16 0.32
CA LEU A 13 -4.32 -1.35 0.53
C LEU A 13 -4.53 0.08 0.02
N GLN A 14 -5.01 0.24 -1.21
CA GLN A 14 -5.26 1.55 -1.81
C GLN A 14 -6.30 2.36 -1.02
N GLN A 15 -7.39 1.73 -0.58
CA GLN A 15 -8.39 2.37 0.28
C GLN A 15 -7.78 2.87 1.58
N ARG A 16 -6.99 2.03 2.26
CA ARG A 16 -6.37 2.38 3.54
C ARG A 16 -5.30 3.46 3.39
N LEU A 17 -4.50 3.43 2.33
CA LEU A 17 -3.54 4.48 2.02
C LEU A 17 -4.24 5.84 1.80
N ASN A 18 -5.32 5.87 1.01
CA ASN A 18 -6.10 7.09 0.82
C ASN A 18 -6.70 7.59 2.14
N ASN A 19 -7.25 6.70 2.97
CA ASN A 19 -7.81 7.04 4.28
C ASN A 19 -6.74 7.59 5.24
N ALA A 20 -5.51 7.08 5.14
CA ALA A 20 -4.36 7.56 5.90
C ALA A 20 -3.73 8.85 5.32
N GLY A 21 -4.31 9.43 4.26
CA GLY A 21 -3.88 10.69 3.65
C GLY A 21 -2.87 10.55 2.52
N TYR A 22 -2.50 9.33 2.12
CA TYR A 22 -1.62 9.09 0.97
C TYR A 22 -2.46 8.99 -0.30
N ALA A 23 -2.41 10.03 -1.14
CA ALA A 23 -3.17 10.09 -2.39
C ALA A 23 -2.66 9.06 -3.41
N VAL A 24 -3.27 7.87 -3.42
CA VAL A 24 -2.92 6.76 -4.33
C VAL A 24 -3.88 6.61 -5.51
N GLY A 25 -4.92 7.45 -5.57
CA GLY A 25 -5.92 7.44 -6.62
C GLY A 25 -7.05 6.44 -6.33
N THR A 26 -7.72 5.97 -7.39
CA THR A 26 -8.86 5.05 -7.26
C THR A 26 -8.38 3.70 -6.76
N ALA A 27 -9.11 3.11 -5.81
CA ALA A 27 -8.85 1.76 -5.34
C ALA A 27 -9.36 0.71 -6.35
N ASP A 28 -8.62 0.51 -7.43
CA ASP A 28 -8.94 -0.38 -8.56
C ASP A 28 -8.32 -1.79 -8.44
N GLY A 29 -7.46 -1.99 -7.44
CA GLY A 29 -6.70 -3.22 -7.22
C GLY A 29 -5.46 -3.37 -8.11
N ILE A 30 -5.00 -2.29 -8.75
CA ILE A 30 -3.83 -2.29 -9.63
C ILE A 30 -2.65 -1.61 -8.93
N MET A 31 -1.50 -2.28 -8.89
CA MET A 31 -0.28 -1.75 -8.28
C MET A 31 0.44 -0.74 -9.20
N GLY A 32 -0.21 0.41 -9.44
CA GLY A 32 0.29 1.48 -10.31
C GLY A 32 1.31 2.42 -9.64
N PRO A 33 1.88 3.37 -10.41
CA PRO A 33 2.92 4.29 -9.92
C PRO A 33 2.46 5.14 -8.74
N ASN A 34 1.20 5.58 -8.72
CA ASN A 34 0.63 6.35 -7.61
C ASN A 34 0.54 5.51 -6.33
N THR A 35 0.08 4.26 -6.44
CA THR A 35 0.00 3.34 -5.30
C THR A 35 1.39 3.03 -4.74
N GLN A 36 2.38 2.79 -5.60
CA GLN A 36 3.77 2.60 -5.17
C GLN A 36 4.34 3.86 -4.49
N ALA A 37 4.04 5.05 -5.01
CA ALA A 37 4.50 6.31 -4.42
C ALA A 37 3.90 6.55 -3.02
N GLY A 38 2.58 6.37 -2.88
CA GLY A 38 1.91 6.48 -1.58
C GLY A 38 2.38 5.41 -0.58
N LEU A 39 2.66 4.20 -1.07
CA LEU A 39 3.22 3.14 -0.22
C LEU A 39 4.63 3.48 0.29
N ARG A 40 5.50 4.02 -0.56
CA ARG A 40 6.83 4.50 -0.14
C ARG A 40 6.74 5.63 0.88
N ALA A 41 5.78 6.53 0.73
CA ALA A 41 5.53 7.59 1.70
C ALA A 41 5.08 6.99 3.05
N PHE A 42 4.11 6.07 3.03
CA PHE A 42 3.69 5.37 4.23
C PHE A 42 4.83 4.63 4.92
N GLN A 43 5.60 3.85 4.16
CA GLN A 43 6.77 3.13 4.68
C GLN A 43 7.76 4.09 5.35
N ARG A 44 8.07 5.22 4.71
CA ARG A 44 8.95 6.25 5.28
C ARG A 44 8.40 6.78 6.62
N ASP A 45 7.11 7.09 6.67
CA ASP A 45 6.46 7.63 7.87
C ASP A 45 6.38 6.60 9.00
N GLN A 46 6.38 5.30 8.67
CA GLN A 46 6.50 4.20 9.63
C GLN A 46 7.95 3.87 10.01
N GLY A 47 8.95 4.59 9.49
CA GLY A 47 10.37 4.30 9.73
C GLY A 47 10.87 3.01 9.06
N LEU A 48 10.16 2.52 8.05
CA LEU A 48 10.52 1.35 7.24
C LEU A 48 11.35 1.77 6.02
N VAL A 49 11.98 0.79 5.37
CA VAL A 49 12.62 0.99 4.07
C VAL A 49 11.54 1.32 3.02
N PRO A 50 11.59 2.49 2.36
CA PRO A 50 10.55 2.92 1.42
C PRO A 50 10.78 2.31 0.02
N ASP A 51 10.72 0.99 -0.08
CA ASP A 51 10.92 0.22 -1.32
C ASP A 51 9.67 0.20 -2.23
N GLY A 52 8.49 0.49 -1.68
CA GLY A 52 7.21 0.45 -2.39
C GLY A 52 6.71 -0.98 -2.64
N PHE A 53 7.24 -1.97 -1.93
CA PHE A 53 6.75 -3.35 -1.97
C PHE A 53 5.56 -3.52 -1.02
N ALA A 54 4.43 -3.90 -1.61
CA ALA A 54 3.22 -4.19 -0.88
C ALA A 54 3.26 -5.64 -0.39
N THR A 55 3.15 -5.82 0.92
CA THR A 55 3.15 -7.14 1.55
C THR A 55 1.95 -7.29 2.47
N GLN A 56 1.57 -8.52 2.81
CA GLN A 56 0.43 -8.78 3.71
C GLN A 56 0.65 -8.13 5.07
N SER A 57 1.87 -8.24 5.59
CA SER A 57 2.32 -7.63 6.85
C SER A 57 2.22 -6.10 6.80
N LEU A 58 2.44 -5.50 5.62
CA LEU A 58 2.31 -4.05 5.43
C LEU A 58 0.84 -3.63 5.37
N LEU A 59 -0.01 -4.44 4.74
CA LEU A 59 -1.46 -4.24 4.74
C LEU A 59 -2.05 -4.32 6.15
N GLU A 60 -1.57 -5.24 7.00
CA GLU A 60 -2.02 -5.33 8.40
C GLU A 60 -1.61 -4.14 9.29
N ARG A 61 -0.50 -3.46 8.94
CA ARG A 61 -0.05 -2.23 9.63
C ARG A 61 -0.91 -1.02 9.29
N LEU A 62 -1.48 -0.98 8.09
CA LEU A 62 -2.52 -0.04 7.71
C LEU A 62 -3.83 -0.57 8.32
N ARG A 63 -4.22 -0.09 9.51
CA ARG A 63 -5.53 -0.41 10.11
C ARG A 63 -6.57 0.65 9.75
#